data_AF-A0A919XR07-F1
#
_entry.id   AF-A0A919XR07-F1
#
_cell.length_a   1.000
_cell.length_b   1.000
_cell.length_c   1.000
_cell.angle_alpha   90.00
_cell.angle_beta   90.00
_cell.angle_gamma   90.00
#
_symmetry.space_group_name_H-M   'P 1'
#
loop_
_entity.id
_entity.type
_entity.pdbx_description
1 polymer ?
#
loop_
_entity_poly.entity_id
_entity_poly.type
_entity_poly.pdbx_seq_one_letter_code
_entity_poly.pdbx_strand_id
1 'polypeptide(L)'
;MDRMAGSTIYASNDQVHWNRITSGITDFTDGMSEIEVDPAYRNTQFRFIKIQMINPQPDVLSGKVQNLMEWVSSGLMVSDMKPTTKCHWFL
;
A
#
# COMPACT_ATOMS: atom_id res chain seq x y z
N MET A 1 -2.65 3.37 3.16
CA MET A 1 -1.65 3.23 2.07
C MET A 1 -1.61 1.78 1.67
N ASP A 2 -2.25 1.47 0.55
CA ASP A 2 -2.30 0.10 0.05
C ASP A 2 -0.94 -0.31 -0.52
N ARG A 3 -0.33 -1.34 0.07
CA ARG A 3 0.95 -1.89 -0.37
C ARG A 3 0.83 -2.76 -1.61
N MET A 4 -0.40 -3.08 -2.01
CA MET A 4 -0.69 -3.93 -3.15
C MET A 4 -1.21 -3.16 -4.37
N ALA A 5 -1.47 -1.85 -4.28
CA ALA A 5 -1.92 -1.06 -5.43
C ALA A 5 -0.96 -1.18 -6.62
N GLY A 6 -1.51 -1.31 -7.82
CA GLY A 6 -0.71 -1.50 -9.04
C GLY A 6 -0.15 -2.91 -9.22
N SER A 7 -0.72 -3.90 -8.54
CA SER A 7 -0.36 -5.31 -8.66
C SER A 7 -1.31 -6.08 -9.58
N THR A 8 -0.79 -7.11 -10.22
CA THR A 8 -1.54 -8.05 -11.06
C THR A 8 -1.21 -9.47 -10.64
N ILE A 9 -2.04 -10.43 -11.05
CA ILE A 9 -1.86 -11.85 -10.75
C ILE A 9 -1.39 -12.60 -12.00
N TYR A 10 -0.33 -13.38 -11.83
CA TYR A 10 0.15 -14.34 -12.81
C TYR A 10 -0.05 -15.77 -12.31
N ALA A 11 -0.21 -16.71 -13.23
CA ALA A 11 -0.33 -18.13 -12.92
C ALA A 11 0.53 -19.02 -13.82
N SER A 12 0.94 -20.17 -13.30
CA SER A 12 1.83 -21.12 -13.95
C SER A 12 1.56 -22.56 -13.52
N ASN A 13 1.93 -23.53 -14.36
CA ASN A 13 1.94 -24.95 -14.03
C ASN A 13 3.35 -25.53 -13.83
N ASP A 14 4.39 -24.80 -14.23
CA ASP A 14 5.79 -25.25 -14.23
C ASP A 14 6.77 -24.29 -13.52
N GLN A 15 6.28 -23.14 -13.03
CA GLN A 15 7.07 -22.03 -12.46
C GLN A 15 8.05 -21.36 -13.44
N VAL A 16 8.08 -21.76 -14.70
CA VAL A 16 8.94 -21.21 -15.75
C VAL A 16 8.14 -20.27 -16.65
N HIS A 17 6.98 -20.73 -17.13
CA HIS A 17 6.09 -19.95 -17.96
C HIS A 17 4.97 -19.33 -17.13
N TRP A 18 4.86 -18.00 -17.15
CA TRP A 18 3.90 -17.26 -16.34
C TRP A 18 2.92 -16.49 -17.23
N ASN A 19 1.63 -16.77 -17.08
CA ASN A 19 0.56 -16.07 -17.79
C ASN A 19 -0.06 -15.02 -16.89
N ARG A 20 -0.27 -13.79 -17.38
CA ARG A 20 -1.07 -12.78 -16.66
C ARG A 20 -2.53 -13.16 -16.79
N ILE A 21 -3.17 -13.52 -15.68
CA ILE A 21 -4.54 -14.05 -15.68
C ILE A 21 -5.59 -13.02 -15.32
N THR A 22 -5.18 -11.80 -15.00
CA THR A 22 -6.09 -10.70 -14.64
C THR A 22 -6.11 -9.65 -15.74
N SER A 23 -7.28 -9.09 -16.00
CA SER A 23 -7.49 -8.08 -17.06
C SER A 23 -6.85 -6.72 -16.70
N GLY A 24 -6.70 -6.44 -15.41
CA GLY A 24 -6.26 -5.15 -14.89
C GLY A 24 -5.13 -5.22 -13.87
N ILE A 25 -5.05 -4.16 -13.08
CA ILE A 25 -4.21 -4.06 -11.88
C ILE A 25 -5.12 -3.69 -10.70
N THR A 26 -4.68 -3.97 -9.48
CA THR A 26 -5.37 -3.54 -8.27
C THR A 26 -5.39 -2.03 -8.15
N ASP A 27 -6.56 -1.49 -7.80
CA ASP A 27 -6.76 -0.08 -7.55
C ASP A 27 -6.12 0.38 -6.23
N PHE A 28 -5.91 1.69 -6.10
CA PHE A 28 -5.47 2.28 -4.85
C PHE A 28 -6.66 2.52 -3.93
N THR A 29 -6.97 1.53 -3.09
CA THR A 29 -8.09 1.62 -2.13
C THR A 29 -7.61 1.25 -0.73
N ASP A 30 -8.07 1.94 0.31
CA ASP A 30 -7.84 1.48 1.69
C ASP A 30 -8.87 0.35 1.98
N GLY A 31 -8.47 -0.90 1.73
CA GLY A 31 -9.35 -2.06 1.96
C GLY A 31 -9.00 -3.29 1.14
N MET A 32 -9.98 -4.19 0.97
CA MET A 32 -9.87 -5.34 0.08
C MET A 32 -10.03 -4.89 -1.37
N SER A 33 -9.05 -5.21 -2.20
CA SER A 33 -9.08 -4.95 -3.64
C SER A 33 -9.48 -6.21 -4.40
N GLU A 34 -10.52 -6.10 -5.23
CA GLU A 34 -10.96 -7.17 -6.13
C GLU A 34 -10.40 -6.92 -7.54
N ILE A 35 -10.00 -7.99 -8.22
CA ILE A 35 -9.49 -7.92 -9.59
C ILE A 35 -10.06 -9.07 -10.41
N GLU A 36 -10.62 -8.72 -11.56
CA GLU A 36 -11.25 -9.69 -12.45
C GLU A 36 -10.22 -10.60 -13.12
N VAL A 37 -10.52 -11.89 -13.09
CA VAL A 37 -9.82 -12.90 -13.89
C VAL A 37 -10.33 -12.80 -15.32
N ASP A 38 -9.39 -12.66 -16.27
CA ASP A 38 -9.72 -12.59 -17.69
C ASP A 38 -10.51 -13.85 -18.10
N PRO A 39 -11.63 -13.68 -18.83
CA PRO A 39 -12.51 -14.78 -19.25
C PRO A 39 -11.79 -15.97 -19.88
N ALA A 40 -10.66 -15.74 -20.59
CA ALA A 40 -9.87 -16.79 -21.21
C ALA A 40 -9.30 -17.81 -20.20
N TYR A 41 -9.13 -17.41 -18.94
CA TYR A 41 -8.48 -18.24 -17.91
C TYR A 41 -9.43 -18.79 -16.85
N ARG A 42 -10.73 -18.42 -16.85
CA ARG A 42 -11.69 -18.82 -15.80
C ARG A 42 -11.90 -20.34 -15.66
N ASN A 43 -11.69 -21.10 -16.74
CA ASN A 43 -11.79 -22.57 -16.75
C ASN A 43 -10.42 -23.26 -16.91
N THR A 44 -9.32 -22.52 -16.70
CA THR A 44 -7.97 -23.07 -16.79
C THR A 44 -7.43 -23.31 -15.39
N GLN A 45 -6.94 -24.53 -15.15
CA GLN A 45 -6.32 -24.86 -13.87
C GLN A 45 -4.84 -24.48 -13.86
N PHE A 46 -4.42 -23.84 -12.78
CA PHE A 46 -3.03 -23.52 -12.50
C PHE A 46 -2.61 -24.09 -11.14
N ARG A 47 -1.35 -24.55 -11.07
CA ARG A 47 -0.76 -25.06 -9.83
C ARG A 47 -0.14 -23.96 -8.98
N PHE A 48 0.35 -22.90 -9.61
CA PHE A 48 1.08 -21.82 -8.96
C PHE A 48 0.48 -20.46 -9.35
N ILE A 49 0.42 -19.57 -8.37
CA ILE A 49 0.04 -18.18 -8.54
C ILE A 49 1.13 -17.28 -7.97
N LYS A 50 1.32 -16.11 -8.57
CA LYS A 50 2.16 -15.05 -8.01
C LYS A 50 1.46 -13.70 -8.17
N ILE A 51 1.65 -12.85 -7.16
CA ILE A 51 1.26 -11.45 -7.22
C ILE A 51 2.50 -10.65 -7.60
N GLN A 52 2.37 -9.75 -8.58
CA GLN A 52 3.49 -8.93 -9.02
C GLN A 52 3.02 -7.49 -9.22
N MET A 53 3.71 -6.57 -8.56
CA MET A 53 3.55 -5.15 -8.77
C MET A 53 4.15 -4.77 -10.13
N ILE A 54 3.32 -4.22 -11.02
CA ILE A 54 3.74 -3.79 -12.37
C ILE A 54 3.62 -2.29 -12.58
N ASN A 55 2.87 -1.60 -11.70
CA ASN A 55 2.78 -0.15 -11.69
C ASN A 55 3.02 0.37 -10.26
N PRO A 56 4.28 0.53 -9.84
CA PRO A 56 4.58 1.11 -8.53
C PRO A 56 4.03 2.53 -8.51
N GLN A 57 3.09 2.81 -7.61
CA GLN A 57 2.60 4.16 -7.44
C GLN A 57 3.73 5.02 -6.85
N PRO A 58 3.95 6.24 -7.36
CA PRO A 58 4.95 7.11 -6.77
C PRO A 58 4.54 7.38 -5.32
N ASP A 59 5.49 7.34 -4.39
CA ASP A 59 5.34 7.64 -2.96
C ASP A 59 4.85 9.08 -2.67
N VAL A 60 4.16 9.74 -3.59
CA VAL A 60 3.62 11.11 -3.49
C VAL A 60 2.54 11.23 -2.41
N LEU A 61 2.03 10.11 -1.91
CA LEU A 61 1.26 10.10 -0.66
C LEU A 61 2.13 10.24 0.60
N SER A 62 3.43 9.91 0.54
CA SER A 62 4.41 10.23 1.59
C SER A 62 4.69 11.75 1.63
N GLY A 63 4.76 12.40 0.47
CA GLY A 63 4.98 13.85 0.36
C GLY A 63 3.80 14.73 0.78
N LYS A 64 2.55 14.25 0.65
CA LYS A 64 1.36 14.97 1.17
C LYS A 64 1.35 15.07 2.71
N VAL A 65 1.90 14.07 3.41
CA VAL A 65 2.03 14.10 4.87
C VAL A 65 3.12 15.09 5.30
N GLN A 66 4.18 15.25 4.49
CA GLN A 66 5.25 16.20 4.79
C GLN A 66 4.76 17.66 4.70
N ASN A 67 4.02 18.00 3.64
CA ASN A 67 3.33 19.30 3.57
C ASN A 67 2.31 19.47 4.70
N LEU A 68 1.53 18.45 5.05
CA LEU A 68 0.59 18.55 6.17
C LEU A 68 1.29 18.79 7.52
N MET A 69 2.41 18.10 7.78
CA MET A 69 3.21 18.24 9.01
C MET A 69 3.88 19.61 9.14
N GLU A 70 4.28 20.25 8.02
CA GLU A 70 4.75 21.65 8.02
C GLU A 70 3.63 22.66 8.35
N TRP A 71 2.39 22.36 7.98
CA TRP A 71 1.24 23.23 8.32
C TRP A 71 0.80 23.08 9.77
N VAL A 72 0.87 21.88 10.36
CA VAL A 72 0.58 21.69 11.80
C VAL A 72 1.70 22.28 12.66
N SER A 73 2.97 22.19 12.23
CA SER A 73 4.11 22.79 12.94
C SER A 73 4.12 24.32 12.88
N SER A 74 3.50 24.91 11.86
CA SER A 74 3.34 26.36 11.72
C SER A 74 2.14 26.94 12.50
N GLY A 75 1.32 26.09 13.14
CA GLY A 75 0.02 26.47 13.71
C GLY A 75 -0.13 26.37 15.24
N LEU A 76 0.84 25.83 16.00
CA LEU A 76 0.81 25.86 17.46
C LEU A 76 2.04 26.56 18.02
N MET A 77 1.84 27.78 18.51
CA MET A 77 2.85 28.48 19.28
C MET A 77 3.17 27.70 20.56
N VAL A 78 4.43 27.29 20.70
CA VAL A 78 5.03 26.87 21.96
C VAL A 78 5.20 28.13 22.82
N SER A 79 4.13 28.57 23.47
CA SER A 79 4.15 29.65 24.44
C SER A 79 3.50 29.19 25.75
N ASP A 80 4.08 28.17 26.41
CA ASP A 80 3.83 27.91 27.84
C ASP A 80 4.81 26.89 28.46
N MET A 81 6.10 27.00 28.12
CA MET A 81 7.13 26.16 28.75
C MET A 81 7.70 26.87 29.99
N LYS A 82 7.06 26.69 31.16
CA LYS A 82 7.73 26.92 32.46
C LYS A 82 8.58 25.69 32.80
N PRO A 83 9.87 25.86 33.16
CA PRO A 83 10.73 24.74 33.49
C PRO A 83 10.48 24.30 34.94
N THR A 84 10.75 23.03 35.21
CA THR A 84 10.78 22.35 36.53
C THR A 84 9.44 21.80 37.04
N THR A 85 9.31 20.48 37.10
CA THR A 85 9.49 19.71 38.36
C THR A 85 9.24 18.21 38.14
N LYS A 86 10.30 17.43 38.45
CA LYS A 86 10.39 16.03 38.92
C LYS A 86 9.40 14.96 38.40
N CYS A 87 9.97 13.96 37.74
CA CYS A 87 9.40 12.63 37.57
C CYS A 87 9.33 11.90 38.93
N HIS A 88 8.14 11.45 39.33
CA HIS A 88 8.00 10.35 40.29
C HIS A 88 7.52 9.11 39.53
N TRP A 89 8.37 8.08 39.55
CA TRP A 89 8.03 6.71 39.23
C TRP A 89 7.39 6.10 40.47
N PHE A 90 6.21 5.50 40.35
CA PHE A 90 5.76 4.46 41.27
C PHE A 90 5.34 3.25 40.45
N LEU A 91 5.83 2.09 40.88
CA LEU A 91 5.52 0.76 40.35
C LEU A 91 4.01 0.49 40.32
#